data_AF-A0A8T3WDG3-F1
#
_entry.id   AF-A0A8T3WDG3-F1
#
_cell.length_a   1.000
_cell.length_b   1.000
_cell.length_c   1.000
_cell.angle_alpha   90.00
_cell.angle_beta   90.00
_cell.angle_gamma   90.00
#
_symmetry.space_group_name_H-M   'P 1'
#
loop_
_entity.id
_entity.type
_entity.pdbx_description
1 polymer ?
#
loop_
_entity_poly.entity_id
_entity_poly.type
_entity_poly.pdbx_seq_one_letter_code
_entity_poly.pdbx_strand_id
1 'polypeptide(L)'
;MVTKLKKKIVVEGDENREHLGLIHVVTGDGKGKTTSSLGLAVRALGSNLRVYMVQFLKSGTTGEIYTIKNHLPGMNIIQFGVDAVRERQQKLDIFRDKGSKFVFNPDEEEKEAAMMGFEHAKKIIKSGEYDLVILDEINVVLDKGLIPIKEALELMENHGNVELYFTGRDAPQEIIDKADYASLVKSVKHPWQKGIKARKGIEF
;
A
#
# COMPACT_ATOMS: atom_id res chain seq x y z
N MET A 1 -18.63 3.38 31.87
CA MET A 1 -19.60 4.21 31.11
C MET A 1 -19.19 4.13 29.65
N VAL A 2 -19.97 3.50 28.77
CA VAL A 2 -19.72 3.53 27.32
C VAL A 2 -20.60 4.63 26.75
N THR A 3 -19.99 5.71 26.26
CA THR A 3 -20.69 6.77 25.55
C THR A 3 -21.22 6.18 24.24
N LYS A 4 -22.49 5.77 24.22
CA LYS A 4 -23.18 5.48 22.96
C LYS A 4 -23.20 6.78 22.15
N LEU A 5 -22.71 6.74 20.91
CA LEU A 5 -22.83 7.85 19.97
C LEU A 5 -24.32 8.18 19.81
N LYS A 6 -24.74 9.34 20.34
CA LYS A 6 -26.16 9.75 20.40
C LYS A 6 -26.68 10.39 19.10
N LYS A 7 -25.81 10.61 18.11
CA LYS A 7 -26.14 11.25 16.83
C LYS A 7 -25.46 10.50 15.68
N LYS A 8 -26.12 10.47 14.52
CA LYS A 8 -25.50 10.05 13.25
C LYS A 8 -24.27 10.93 13.03
N ILE A 9 -23.09 10.33 12.94
CA ILE A 9 -21.86 11.07 12.59
C ILE A 9 -22.01 11.44 11.12
N VAL A 10 -22.02 12.74 10.85
CA VAL A 10 -21.85 13.30 9.52
C VAL A 10 -20.48 13.96 9.56
N VAL A 11 -19.54 13.40 8.81
CA VAL A 11 -18.26 14.08 8.56
C VAL A 11 -18.50 14.93 7.32
N GLU A 12 -18.36 16.25 7.46
CA GLU A 12 -18.26 17.12 6.31
C GLU A 12 -16.90 16.86 5.66
N GLY A 13 -16.91 16.36 4.43
CA GLY A 13 -15.68 16.16 3.66
C GLY A 13 -15.00 17.51 3.43
N ASP A 14 -13.67 17.50 3.33
CA ASP A 14 -12.95 18.65 2.82
C ASP A 14 -12.90 18.50 1.30
N GLU A 15 -13.21 19.56 0.55
CA GLU A 15 -13.08 19.60 -0.91
C GLU A 15 -11.78 20.32 -1.33
N ASN A 16 -11.09 20.98 -0.39
CA ASN A 16 -9.79 21.57 -0.63
C ASN A 16 -8.72 20.47 -0.71
N ARG A 17 -7.92 20.49 -1.77
CA ARG A 17 -6.79 19.56 -2.01
C ARG A 17 -5.44 20.25 -1.96
N GLU A 18 -5.38 21.56 -1.73
CA GLU A 18 -4.13 22.34 -1.72
C GLU A 18 -3.20 21.99 -0.55
N HIS A 19 -3.74 21.41 0.52
CA HIS A 19 -2.98 21.02 1.71
C HIS A 19 -2.40 19.59 1.62
N LEU A 20 -2.69 18.85 0.55
CA LEU A 20 -2.18 17.50 0.29
C LEU A 20 -0.85 17.56 -0.48
N GLY A 21 -0.29 16.38 -0.75
CA GLY A 21 0.93 16.24 -1.53
C GLY A 21 2.16 16.08 -0.64
N LEU A 22 1.99 15.42 0.52
CA LEU A 22 3.11 15.00 1.34
C LEU A 22 3.39 13.50 1.16
N ILE A 23 4.63 13.13 1.48
CA ILE A 23 5.13 11.78 1.29
C ILE A 23 5.41 11.13 2.63
N HIS A 24 4.77 9.98 2.85
CA HIS A 24 4.94 9.15 4.03
C HIS A 24 5.78 7.92 3.69
N VAL A 25 6.83 7.66 4.47
CA VAL A 25 7.64 6.45 4.40
C VAL A 25 7.54 5.73 5.74
N VAL A 26 7.01 4.50 5.71
CA VAL A 26 6.93 3.66 6.90
C VAL A 26 7.71 2.36 6.68
N THR A 27 8.80 2.21 7.43
CA THR A 27 9.76 1.12 7.27
C THR A 27 10.08 0.39 8.58
N GLY A 28 10.98 -0.58 8.55
CA GLY A 28 11.44 -1.36 9.71
C GLY A 28 10.82 -2.74 9.84
N ASP A 29 11.35 -3.52 10.79
CA ASP A 29 11.05 -4.96 10.89
C ASP A 29 9.74 -5.33 11.59
N GLY A 30 9.12 -4.37 12.27
CA GLY A 30 7.91 -4.58 13.03
C GLY A 30 6.66 -4.74 12.17
N LYS A 31 5.66 -5.41 12.72
CA LYS A 31 4.30 -5.45 12.18
C LYS A 31 3.65 -4.09 12.37
N GLY A 32 3.02 -3.55 11.33
CA GLY A 32 2.29 -2.27 11.45
C GLY A 32 2.27 -1.45 10.16
N LYS A 33 3.25 -1.61 9.27
CA LYS A 33 3.48 -0.74 8.10
C LYS A 33 2.28 -0.67 7.13
N THR A 34 1.85 -1.82 6.60
CA THR A 34 0.65 -1.88 5.73
C THR A 34 -0.62 -1.50 6.48
N THR A 35 -0.77 -1.94 7.73
CA THR A 35 -1.97 -1.63 8.51
C THR A 35 -2.09 -0.14 8.87
N SER A 36 -0.98 0.58 9.01
CA SER A 36 -1.00 2.03 9.24
C SER A 36 -1.42 2.80 8.00
N SER A 37 -0.98 2.37 6.80
CA SER A 37 -1.44 2.98 5.54
C SER A 37 -2.94 2.76 5.33
N LEU A 38 -3.47 1.58 5.66
CA LEU A 38 -4.92 1.32 5.65
C LEU A 38 -5.68 2.16 6.67
N GLY A 39 -5.09 2.39 7.85
CA GLY A 39 -5.65 3.31 8.85
C GLY A 39 -5.75 4.75 8.33
N LEU A 40 -4.75 5.21 7.58
CA LEU A 40 -4.80 6.51 6.90
C LEU A 40 -5.85 6.51 5.79
N ALA A 41 -5.96 5.43 5.00
CA ALA A 41 -6.98 5.31 3.96
C ALA A 41 -8.41 5.46 4.53
N VAL A 42 -8.70 4.82 5.66
CA VAL A 42 -10.02 4.96 6.33
C VAL A 42 -10.27 6.41 6.75
N ARG A 43 -9.25 7.12 7.24
CA ARG A 43 -9.37 8.56 7.56
C ARG A 43 -9.63 9.39 6.31
N ALA A 44 -8.87 9.16 5.24
CA ALA A 44 -9.01 9.85 3.96
C ALA A 44 -10.42 9.68 3.38
N LEU A 45 -10.92 8.44 3.32
CA LEU A 45 -12.29 8.14 2.87
C LEU A 45 -13.35 8.83 3.73
N GLY A 46 -13.13 8.90 5.05
CA GLY A 46 -14.00 9.64 5.96
C GLY A 46 -14.08 11.14 5.68
N SER A 47 -13.07 11.69 5.01
CA SER A 47 -12.96 13.10 4.60
C SER A 47 -13.26 13.32 3.10
N ASN A 48 -13.94 12.37 2.44
CA ASN A 48 -14.30 12.41 1.02
C ASN A 48 -13.09 12.40 0.05
N LEU A 49 -11.94 11.89 0.50
CA LEU A 49 -10.79 11.66 -0.37
C LEU A 49 -10.88 10.30 -1.05
N ARG A 50 -10.37 10.22 -2.29
CA ARG A 50 -10.25 8.99 -3.07
C ARG A 50 -8.88 8.36 -2.87
N VAL A 51 -8.86 7.05 -2.64
CA VAL A 51 -7.65 6.30 -2.29
C VAL A 51 -7.36 5.21 -3.31
N TYR A 52 -6.09 5.05 -3.68
CA TYR A 52 -5.64 3.92 -4.48
C TYR A 52 -4.50 3.20 -3.80
N MET A 53 -4.55 1.87 -3.74
CA MET A 53 -3.48 1.04 -3.18
C MET A 53 -2.89 0.12 -4.25
N VAL A 54 -1.59 0.26 -4.49
CA VAL A 54 -0.79 -0.62 -5.32
C VAL A 54 0.04 -1.50 -4.38
N GLN A 55 -0.17 -2.81 -4.45
CA GLN A 55 0.57 -3.80 -3.65
C GLN A 55 1.61 -4.50 -4.51
N PHE A 56 2.88 -4.29 -4.19
CA PHE A 56 3.99 -4.97 -4.85
C PHE A 56 4.26 -6.33 -4.19
N LEU A 57 4.84 -7.27 -4.94
CA LEU A 57 5.27 -8.60 -4.45
C LEU A 57 4.16 -9.46 -3.82
N LYS A 58 2.90 -9.09 -4.04
CA LYS A 58 1.71 -9.73 -3.45
C LYS A 58 0.81 -10.30 -4.53
N SER A 59 0.19 -11.42 -4.21
CA SER A 59 -0.84 -12.08 -5.01
C SER A 59 -1.88 -12.74 -4.10
N GLY A 60 -3.05 -13.05 -4.68
CA GLY A 60 -4.11 -13.80 -4.02
C GLY A 60 -5.14 -12.94 -3.29
N THR A 61 -6.03 -13.62 -2.57
CA THR A 61 -7.15 -12.99 -1.87
C THR A 61 -6.76 -12.69 -0.43
N THR A 62 -6.85 -11.42 -0.03
CA THR A 62 -6.63 -11.00 1.36
C THR A 62 -7.89 -10.34 1.94
N GLY A 63 -7.95 -10.22 3.27
CA GLY A 63 -9.06 -9.54 3.94
C GLY A 63 -9.24 -8.09 3.46
N GLU A 64 -8.13 -7.38 3.22
CA GLU A 64 -8.12 -6.01 2.71
C GLU A 64 -8.80 -5.92 1.34
N ILE A 65 -8.45 -6.79 0.40
CA ILE A 65 -9.05 -6.78 -0.96
C ILE A 65 -10.56 -7.00 -0.87
N TYR A 66 -10.99 -7.98 -0.06
CA TYR A 66 -12.41 -8.25 0.12
C TYR A 66 -13.14 -7.03 0.69
N THR A 67 -12.61 -6.44 1.77
CA THR A 67 -13.24 -5.29 2.41
C THR A 67 -13.26 -4.06 1.51
N ILE A 68 -12.16 -3.76 0.82
CA ILE A 68 -12.07 -2.60 -0.07
C ILE A 68 -13.10 -2.71 -1.21
N LYS A 69 -13.13 -3.86 -1.90
CA LYS A 69 -14.04 -4.06 -3.04
C LYS A 69 -15.52 -4.05 -2.66
N ASN A 70 -15.88 -4.55 -1.48
CA ASN A 70 -17.28 -4.73 -1.11
C ASN A 70 -17.82 -3.64 -0.16
N HIS A 71 -16.96 -2.92 0.55
CA HIS A 71 -17.39 -2.08 1.67
C HIS A 71 -16.76 -0.68 1.72
N LEU A 72 -15.75 -0.36 0.89
CA LEU A 72 -15.10 0.95 0.91
C LEU A 72 -15.21 1.65 -0.45
N PRO A 73 -16.39 2.20 -0.81
CA PRO A 73 -16.53 3.00 -2.01
C PRO A 73 -15.58 4.20 -1.94
N GLY A 74 -14.88 4.48 -3.04
CA GLY A 74 -13.85 5.53 -3.11
C GLY A 74 -12.42 5.02 -2.87
N MET A 75 -12.24 3.74 -2.52
CA MET A 75 -10.93 3.09 -2.48
C MET A 75 -10.82 1.97 -3.51
N ASN A 76 -9.70 1.95 -4.21
CA ASN A 76 -9.32 0.87 -5.12
C ASN A 76 -8.02 0.20 -4.67
N ILE A 77 -7.88 -1.09 -4.99
CA ILE A 77 -6.68 -1.88 -4.65
C ILE A 77 -6.30 -2.80 -5.80
N ILE A 78 -5.00 -2.92 -6.04
CA ILE A 78 -4.44 -3.74 -7.09
C ILE A 78 -3.12 -4.38 -6.65
N GLN A 79 -2.88 -5.62 -7.07
CA GLN A 79 -1.68 -6.39 -6.74
C GLN A 79 -0.76 -6.60 -7.94
N PHE A 80 0.55 -6.64 -7.71
CA PHE A 80 1.60 -6.83 -8.70
C PHE A 80 2.71 -7.75 -8.17
N GLY A 81 2.32 -9.00 -7.86
CA GLY A 81 3.23 -10.15 -7.80
C GLY A 81 3.04 -11.04 -9.02
N VAL A 82 4.01 -11.91 -9.31
CA VAL A 82 4.01 -12.75 -10.54
C VAL A 82 2.71 -13.53 -10.73
N ASP A 83 2.22 -14.19 -9.68
CA ASP A 83 0.97 -14.94 -9.75
C ASP A 83 -0.24 -14.02 -10.06
N ALA A 84 -0.27 -12.79 -9.52
CA ALA A 84 -1.34 -11.82 -9.81
C ALA A 84 -1.29 -11.30 -11.25
N VAL A 85 -0.09 -11.08 -11.79
CA VAL A 85 0.11 -10.68 -13.19
C VAL A 85 -0.33 -11.80 -14.13
N ARG A 86 0.10 -13.04 -13.86
CA ARG A 86 -0.28 -14.22 -14.64
C ARG A 86 -1.79 -14.44 -14.67
N GLU A 87 -2.46 -14.35 -13.52
CA GLU A 87 -3.92 -14.55 -13.43
C GLU A 87 -4.70 -13.50 -14.24
N ARG A 88 -4.25 -12.23 -14.25
CA ARG A 88 -4.86 -11.18 -15.07
C ARG A 88 -4.60 -11.37 -16.56
N GLN A 89 -3.38 -11.69 -16.95
CA GLN A 89 -3.04 -11.97 -18.35
C GLN A 89 -3.88 -13.14 -18.89
N GLN A 90 -4.20 -14.11 -18.04
CA GLN A 90 -5.04 -15.26 -18.37
C GLN A 90 -6.55 -14.96 -18.29
N LYS A 91 -6.96 -13.71 -17.98
CA LYS A 91 -8.38 -13.31 -17.75
C LYS A 91 -9.10 -14.26 -16.77
N LEU A 92 -8.39 -14.77 -15.77
CA LEU A 92 -9.00 -15.62 -14.76
C LEU A 92 -9.84 -14.74 -13.83
N ASP A 93 -11.16 -14.76 -14.02
CA ASP A 93 -12.14 -14.14 -13.10
C ASP A 93 -12.20 -14.86 -11.73
N ILE A 94 -11.46 -15.96 -11.59
CA ILE A 94 -11.42 -16.80 -10.40
C ILE A 94 -10.02 -16.71 -9.79
N PHE A 95 -9.88 -15.83 -8.78
CA PHE A 95 -8.74 -15.86 -7.88
C PHE A 95 -8.82 -17.13 -7.04
N ARG A 96 -8.01 -18.14 -7.36
CA ARG A 96 -7.88 -19.33 -6.52
C ARG A 96 -7.17 -18.93 -5.24
N ASP A 97 -7.77 -19.25 -4.09
CA ASP A 97 -7.12 -19.10 -2.78
C ASP A 97 -5.92 -20.06 -2.69
N LYS A 98 -4.77 -19.59 -3.18
CA LYS A 98 -3.47 -20.27 -3.10
C LYS A 98 -2.66 -19.82 -1.87
N GLY A 99 -3.27 -19.02 -0.99
CA GLY A 99 -2.57 -18.24 0.03
C GLY A 99 -1.79 -17.07 -0.58
N SER A 100 -1.53 -16.04 0.25
CA SER A 100 -0.67 -14.93 -0.13
C SER A 100 0.79 -15.39 -0.16
N LYS A 101 1.42 -15.30 -1.33
CA LYS A 101 2.87 -15.44 -1.43
C LYS A 101 3.51 -14.06 -1.36
N PHE A 102 4.50 -13.94 -0.48
CA PHE A 102 5.47 -12.86 -0.51
C PHE A 102 6.80 -13.48 -0.93
N VAL A 103 7.32 -13.07 -2.08
CA VAL A 103 8.55 -13.65 -2.64
C VAL A 103 9.74 -12.82 -2.17
N PHE A 104 10.68 -13.47 -1.48
CA PHE A 104 11.88 -12.82 -0.95
C PHE A 104 13.06 -12.86 -1.92
N ASN A 105 13.03 -13.74 -2.92
CA ASN A 105 14.10 -13.91 -3.89
C ASN A 105 13.63 -13.46 -5.27
N PRO A 106 13.92 -12.21 -5.66
CA PRO A 106 13.47 -11.67 -6.94
C PRO A 106 14.19 -12.35 -8.11
N ASP A 107 13.42 -12.81 -9.08
CA ASP A 107 13.88 -13.17 -10.41
C ASP A 107 13.41 -12.13 -11.45
N GLU A 108 13.65 -12.39 -12.73
CA GLU A 108 13.24 -11.47 -13.80
C GLU A 108 11.71 -11.32 -13.89
N GLU A 109 10.91 -12.34 -13.54
CA GLU A 109 9.44 -12.22 -13.56
C GLU A 109 8.96 -11.29 -12.44
N GLU A 110 9.57 -11.36 -11.25
CA GLU A 110 9.30 -10.43 -10.14
C GLU A 110 9.66 -9.00 -10.50
N LYS A 111 10.77 -8.80 -11.23
CA LYS A 111 11.18 -7.49 -11.74
C LYS A 111 10.18 -6.94 -12.74
N GLU A 112 9.73 -7.76 -13.69
CA GLU A 112 8.69 -7.38 -14.65
C GLU A 112 7.38 -7.01 -13.95
N ALA A 113 6.92 -7.83 -13.00
CA ALA A 113 5.71 -7.56 -12.23
C ALA A 113 5.82 -6.25 -11.43
N ALA A 114 6.98 -6.01 -10.79
CA ALA A 114 7.25 -4.77 -10.07
C ALA A 114 7.24 -3.55 -10.99
N MET A 115 7.90 -3.62 -12.15
CA MET A 115 7.88 -2.56 -13.15
C MET A 115 6.47 -2.27 -13.66
N MET A 116 5.66 -3.31 -13.93
CA MET A 116 4.25 -3.12 -14.30
C MET A 116 3.46 -2.40 -13.21
N GLY A 117 3.67 -2.78 -11.95
CA GLY A 117 3.05 -2.13 -10.80
C GLY A 117 3.44 -0.67 -10.67
N PHE A 118 4.70 -0.35 -10.93
CA PHE A 118 5.23 1.00 -10.86
C PHE A 118 4.70 1.89 -11.98
N GLU A 119 4.67 1.38 -13.23
CA GLU A 119 4.05 2.09 -14.35
C GLU A 119 2.55 2.32 -14.11
N HIS A 120 1.86 1.36 -13.50
CA HIS A 120 0.47 1.53 -13.10
C HIS A 120 0.32 2.62 -12.03
N ALA A 121 1.14 2.61 -11.00
CA ALA A 121 1.16 3.65 -9.97
C ALA A 121 1.37 5.05 -10.58
N LYS A 122 2.35 5.20 -11.49
CA LYS A 122 2.60 6.46 -12.21
C LYS A 122 1.36 6.96 -12.95
N LYS A 123 0.60 6.06 -13.61
CA LYS A 123 -0.65 6.41 -14.30
C LYS A 123 -1.74 6.86 -13.34
N ILE A 124 -1.89 6.15 -12.21
CA ILE A 124 -2.88 6.48 -11.17
C ILE A 124 -2.59 7.83 -10.54
N ILE A 125 -1.33 8.11 -10.21
CA ILE A 125 -0.92 9.40 -9.64
C ILE A 125 -1.19 10.55 -10.63
N LYS A 126 -0.92 10.34 -11.92
CA LYS A 126 -1.13 11.35 -12.96
C LYS A 126 -2.59 11.52 -13.40
N SER A 127 -3.52 10.64 -13.02
CA SER A 127 -4.90 10.70 -13.51
C SER A 127 -5.72 11.83 -12.89
N GLY A 128 -5.30 12.37 -11.73
CA GLY A 128 -6.11 13.33 -10.96
C GLY A 128 -7.36 12.70 -10.32
N GLU A 129 -7.46 11.37 -10.32
CA GLU A 129 -8.62 10.66 -9.77
C GLU A 129 -8.44 10.26 -8.29
N TYR A 130 -7.26 10.39 -7.73
CA TYR A 130 -6.96 9.92 -6.38
C TYR A 130 -6.17 10.98 -5.62
N ASP A 131 -6.52 11.13 -4.36
CA ASP A 131 -5.93 12.11 -3.46
C ASP A 131 -4.83 11.47 -2.60
N LEU A 132 -4.91 10.15 -2.38
CA LEU A 132 -3.90 9.35 -1.68
C LEU A 132 -3.58 8.09 -2.48
N VAL A 133 -2.29 7.87 -2.77
CA VAL A 133 -1.77 6.65 -3.40
C VAL A 133 -0.82 5.93 -2.45
N ILE A 134 -1.22 4.71 -2.06
CA ILE A 134 -0.43 3.82 -1.21
C ILE A 134 0.36 2.88 -2.11
N LEU A 135 1.68 2.90 -1.94
CA LEU A 135 2.65 2.03 -2.59
C LEU A 135 3.12 0.99 -1.56
N ASP A 136 2.35 -0.09 -1.44
CA ASP A 136 2.57 -1.09 -0.40
C ASP A 136 3.67 -2.08 -0.80
N GLU A 137 4.67 -2.24 0.07
CA GLU A 137 5.92 -3.01 -0.15
C GLU A 137 6.89 -2.43 -1.20
N ILE A 138 6.68 -1.21 -1.68
CA ILE A 138 7.60 -0.55 -2.62
C ILE A 138 9.01 -0.40 -2.06
N ASN A 139 9.17 -0.24 -0.74
CA ASN A 139 10.50 -0.11 -0.12
C ASN A 139 11.35 -1.36 -0.38
N VAL A 140 10.73 -2.54 -0.30
CA VAL A 140 11.41 -3.83 -0.57
C VAL A 140 11.78 -3.94 -2.05
N VAL A 141 10.91 -3.47 -2.94
CA VAL A 141 11.16 -3.46 -4.38
C VAL A 141 12.37 -2.58 -4.73
N LEU A 142 12.49 -1.42 -4.07
CA LEU A 142 13.61 -0.50 -4.28
C LEU A 142 14.90 -1.02 -3.65
N ASP A 143 14.86 -1.54 -2.43
CA ASP A 143 16.00 -2.18 -1.75
C ASP A 143 16.60 -3.32 -2.59
N LYS A 144 15.73 -4.13 -3.20
CA LYS A 144 16.14 -5.27 -4.03
C LYS A 144 16.55 -4.87 -5.45
N GLY A 145 16.50 -3.58 -5.80
CA GLY A 145 16.89 -3.09 -7.12
C GLY A 145 15.98 -3.55 -8.26
N LEU A 146 14.74 -3.96 -7.96
CA LEU A 146 13.76 -4.34 -8.98
C LEU A 146 13.28 -3.14 -9.79
N ILE A 147 13.26 -1.97 -9.16
CA ILE A 147 13.02 -0.67 -9.79
C ILE A 147 14.21 0.22 -9.46
N PRO A 148 14.77 0.97 -10.43
CA PRO A 148 15.80 1.95 -10.14
C PRO A 148 15.33 3.01 -9.15
N ILE A 149 16.10 3.28 -8.08
CA ILE A 149 15.76 4.31 -7.08
C ILE A 149 15.48 5.67 -7.71
N LYS A 150 16.21 6.01 -8.78
CA LYS A 150 16.01 7.26 -9.55
C LYS A 150 14.58 7.41 -10.06
N GLU A 151 13.94 6.34 -10.51
CA GLU A 151 12.54 6.38 -10.98
C GLU A 151 11.58 6.72 -9.83
N ALA A 152 11.83 6.17 -8.64
CA ALA A 152 11.03 6.49 -7.46
C ALA A 152 11.23 7.94 -7.00
N LEU A 153 12.47 8.44 -7.02
CA LEU A 153 12.74 9.85 -6.72
C LEU A 153 12.06 10.80 -7.72
N GLU A 154 12.07 10.46 -9.01
CA GLU A 154 11.36 11.24 -10.03
C GLU A 154 9.84 11.22 -9.79
N LEU A 155 9.28 10.08 -9.37
CA LEU A 155 7.87 10.00 -8.96
C LEU A 155 7.57 10.91 -7.76
N MET A 156 8.44 10.89 -6.73
CA MET A 156 8.35 11.72 -5.53
C MET A 156 8.54 13.22 -5.83
N GLU A 157 9.06 13.60 -6.99
CA GLU A 157 9.15 15.01 -7.39
C GLU A 157 7.94 15.47 -8.20
N ASN A 158 7.27 14.53 -8.91
CA ASN A 158 6.27 14.85 -9.92
C ASN A 158 4.85 14.37 -9.56
N HIS A 159 4.57 14.09 -8.29
CA HIS A 159 3.26 13.59 -7.84
C HIS A 159 2.22 14.70 -7.60
N GLY A 160 2.60 15.98 -7.68
CA GLY A 160 1.69 17.11 -7.49
C GLY A 160 1.03 17.07 -6.11
N ASN A 161 -0.29 17.26 -6.05
CA ASN A 161 -1.04 17.29 -4.79
C ASN A 161 -1.50 15.89 -4.32
N VAL A 162 -1.00 14.81 -4.94
CA VAL A 162 -1.34 13.45 -4.51
C VAL A 162 -0.49 13.09 -3.30
N GLU A 163 -1.13 12.77 -2.18
CA GLU A 163 -0.45 12.22 -1.00
C GLU A 163 0.12 10.84 -1.34
N LEU A 164 1.38 10.59 -0.99
CA LEU A 164 2.03 9.30 -1.26
C LEU A 164 2.33 8.56 0.05
N TYR A 165 2.13 7.25 0.05
CA TYR A 165 2.44 6.42 1.22
C TYR A 165 3.23 5.17 0.84
N PHE A 166 4.52 5.18 1.14
CA PHE A 166 5.48 4.11 0.89
C PHE A 166 5.54 3.19 2.11
N THR A 167 5.35 1.89 1.90
CA THR A 167 5.53 0.87 2.95
C THR A 167 6.54 -0.18 2.54
N GLY A 168 6.99 -0.94 3.53
CA GLY A 168 7.87 -2.11 3.35
C GLY A 168 9.13 -1.98 4.19
N ARG A 169 9.85 -3.08 4.35
CA ARG A 169 11.14 -3.09 5.05
C ARG A 169 12.20 -2.35 4.23
N ASP A 170 13.30 -2.01 4.89
CA ASP A 170 14.54 -1.58 4.25
C ASP A 170 14.37 -0.43 3.24
N ALA A 171 13.63 0.63 3.62
CA ALA A 171 13.49 1.79 2.75
C ALA A 171 14.88 2.39 2.44
N PRO A 172 15.25 2.61 1.16
CA PRO A 172 16.52 3.24 0.82
C PRO A 172 16.63 4.62 1.46
N GLN A 173 17.84 5.02 1.86
CA GLN A 173 18.05 6.26 2.60
C GLN A 173 17.64 7.48 1.77
N GLU A 174 17.85 7.44 0.46
CA GLU A 174 17.45 8.50 -0.47
C GLU A 174 15.93 8.71 -0.50
N ILE A 175 15.15 7.64 -0.32
CA ILE A 175 13.69 7.70 -0.23
C ILE A 175 13.26 8.28 1.12
N ILE A 176 13.96 7.91 2.20
CA ILE A 176 13.72 8.47 3.54
C ILE A 176 14.02 9.97 3.56
N ASP A 177 15.17 10.38 3.01
CA ASP A 177 15.62 11.78 3.00
C ASP A 177 14.71 12.69 2.18
N LYS A 178 14.05 12.14 1.15
CA LYS A 178 13.13 12.87 0.28
C LYS A 178 11.70 12.95 0.84
N ALA A 179 11.35 12.14 1.84
CA ALA A 179 10.00 12.09 2.38
C ALA A 179 9.73 13.17 3.44
N ASP A 180 8.48 13.63 3.53
CA ASP A 180 8.05 14.58 4.57
C ASP A 180 7.85 13.89 5.93
N TYR A 181 7.45 12.61 5.91
CA TYR A 181 7.31 11.77 7.09
C TYR A 181 8.09 10.47 6.94
N ALA A 182 8.92 10.16 7.92
CA ALA A 182 9.59 8.86 8.02
C ALA A 182 9.34 8.22 9.39
N SER A 183 8.79 7.02 9.41
CA SER A 183 8.52 6.26 10.63
C SER A 183 9.17 4.88 10.60
N LEU A 184 9.88 4.55 11.68
CA LEU A 184 10.48 3.23 11.88
C LEU A 184 9.61 2.37 12.81
N VAL A 185 9.00 1.33 12.27
CA VAL A 185 8.27 0.32 13.05
C VAL A 185 9.26 -0.71 13.57
N LYS A 186 9.73 -0.53 14.81
CA LYS A 186 10.65 -1.47 15.46
C LYS A 186 9.92 -2.70 15.99
N SER A 187 10.43 -3.89 15.69
CA SER A 187 9.92 -5.15 16.27
C SER A 187 10.44 -5.33 17.71
N VAL A 188 9.69 -4.86 18.71
CA VAL A 188 10.05 -5.06 20.12
C VAL A 188 9.74 -6.48 20.58
N LYS A 189 8.57 -7.01 20.18
CA LYS A 189 8.14 -8.41 20.40
C LYS A 189 7.22 -8.84 19.25
N HIS A 190 7.28 -10.10 18.87
CA HIS A 190 6.40 -10.66 17.85
C HIS A 190 5.93 -12.08 18.23
N PRO A 191 4.64 -12.45 18.03
CA PRO A 191 4.13 -13.79 18.35
C PRO A 191 4.92 -14.94 17.70
N TRP A 192 5.48 -14.69 16.51
CA TRP A 192 6.37 -15.63 15.81
C TRP A 192 7.57 -16.07 16.66
N GLN A 193 8.12 -15.19 17.52
CA GLN A 193 9.21 -15.54 18.44
C GLN A 193 8.80 -16.62 19.47
N LYS A 194 7.50 -16.83 19.65
CA LYS A 194 6.92 -17.90 20.48
C LYS A 194 6.45 -19.10 19.64
N GLY A 195 6.78 -19.16 18.35
CA GLY A 195 6.32 -20.20 17.43
C GLY A 195 4.86 -20.07 16.98
N ILE A 196 4.18 -18.96 17.29
CA ILE A 196 2.79 -18.73 16.86
C ILE A 196 2.78 -18.40 15.37
N LYS A 197 2.07 -19.21 14.59
CA LYS A 197 1.88 -19.02 13.15
C LYS A 197 0.96 -17.85 12.85
N ALA A 198 1.00 -17.37 11.60
CA ALA A 198 0.11 -16.33 11.10
C ALA A 198 -1.37 -16.74 11.23
N ARG A 199 -2.24 -15.80 11.58
CA ARG A 199 -3.67 -16.01 11.83
C ARG A 199 -4.51 -15.15 10.89
N LYS A 200 -5.57 -15.76 10.36
CA LYS A 200 -6.55 -15.10 9.50
C LYS A 200 -7.24 -13.94 10.24
N GLY A 201 -7.35 -12.80 9.58
CA GLY A 201 -7.89 -11.55 10.11
C GLY A 201 -6.92 -10.76 10.99
N ILE A 202 -5.69 -11.24 11.23
CA ILE A 202 -4.70 -10.57 12.08
C ILE A 202 -3.37 -10.36 11.37
N GLU A 203 -2.81 -11.41 10.78
CA GLU A 203 -1.57 -11.36 9.99
C GLU A 203 -1.82 -11.43 8.47
N PHE A 204 -2.95 -12.01 8.04
CA PHE A 204 -3.41 -12.06 6.65
C PHE A 204 -4.95 -12.18 6.57
#